data_AF-R7N5F2-F1
#
_entry.id   AF-R7N5F2-F1
#
_cell.length_a   1.000
_cell.length_b   1.000
_cell.length_c   1.000
_cell.angle_alpha   90.00
_cell.angle_beta   90.00
_cell.angle_gamma   90.00
#
_symmetry.space_group_name_H-M   'P 1'
#
loop_
_entity.id
_entity.type
_entity.pdbx_description
1 polymer ?
#
loop_
_entity_poly.entity_id
_entity_poly.type
_entity_poly.pdbx_seq_one_letter_code
_entity_poly.pdbx_strand_id
1 'polypeptide(L)'
;MADIKLYVDKFATMQIHNMNVWVDTAREEIISKYHPAEEDSTMHTLKSAHIIEETYFSHLIHADIDTIVTELRDKHSSDITSAPEQPVTADIKKQLKKVAEFEGSDVDKLLMIFCQQTHLNYSRLTEEEKAWLIKIANKSNLLRKGASRRGKGKKYN
;
A
#
# COMPACT_ATOMS: atom_id res chain seq x y z
N MET A 1 19.36 2.71 -6.02
CA MET A 1 19.46 3.56 -7.24
C MET A 1 20.86 3.58 -7.86
N ALA A 2 21.91 3.16 -7.14
CA ALA A 2 23.27 3.14 -7.69
C ALA A 2 23.45 2.03 -8.75
N ASP A 3 22.70 0.94 -8.64
CA ASP A 3 22.87 -0.24 -9.48
C ASP A 3 22.17 -0.10 -10.83
N ILE A 4 21.02 0.59 -10.90
CA ILE A 4 20.41 1.00 -12.18
C ILE A 4 21.35 1.93 -12.96
N LYS A 5 22.05 2.84 -12.28
CA LYS A 5 23.01 3.74 -12.92
C LYS A 5 24.17 2.97 -13.56
N LEU A 6 24.61 1.88 -12.94
CA LEU A 6 25.66 1.00 -13.44
C LEU A 6 25.29 0.35 -14.78
N TYR A 7 24.00 0.06 -15.01
CA TYR A 7 23.46 -0.36 -16.31
C TYR A 7 23.43 0.78 -17.33
N VAL A 8 22.91 1.95 -16.93
CA VAL A 8 22.74 3.11 -17.84
C VAL A 8 24.07 3.65 -18.35
N ASP A 9 25.09 3.73 -17.49
CA ASP A 9 26.38 4.34 -17.81
C ASP A 9 27.23 3.45 -18.75
N LYS A 10 26.81 2.20 -19.02
CA LYS A 10 27.48 1.21 -19.90
C LYS A 10 28.93 0.87 -19.55
N PHE A 11 29.50 1.46 -18.51
CA PHE A 11 30.87 1.18 -18.08
C PHE A 11 31.02 -0.30 -17.68
N ALA A 12 30.06 -0.82 -16.91
CA ALA A 12 30.05 -2.22 -16.53
C ALA A 12 29.82 -3.16 -17.73
N THR A 13 28.96 -2.79 -18.69
CA THR A 13 28.80 -3.53 -19.96
C THR A 13 30.14 -3.68 -20.68
N MET A 14 30.89 -2.58 -20.82
CA MET A 14 32.22 -2.61 -21.44
C MET A 14 33.18 -3.52 -20.68
N GLN A 15 33.17 -3.48 -19.35
CA GLN A 15 34.05 -4.34 -18.55
C GLN A 15 33.65 -5.82 -18.59
N ILE A 16 32.36 -6.13 -18.58
CA ILE A 16 31.85 -7.50 -18.77
C ILE A 16 32.29 -8.03 -20.14
N HIS A 17 32.13 -7.23 -21.19
CA HIS A 17 32.59 -7.59 -22.52
C HIS A 17 34.10 -7.85 -22.55
N ASN A 18 34.91 -6.93 -22.00
CA ASN A 18 36.36 -7.10 -21.92
C ASN A 18 36.74 -8.40 -21.19
N MET A 19 36.11 -8.70 -20.04
CA MET A 19 36.37 -9.93 -19.29
C MET A 19 36.02 -11.20 -20.09
N ASN A 20 34.88 -11.20 -20.79
CA ASN A 20 34.52 -12.33 -21.66
C ASN A 20 35.53 -12.52 -22.80
N VAL A 21 36.01 -11.43 -23.41
CA VAL A 21 37.08 -11.49 -24.43
C VAL A 21 38.37 -12.07 -23.86
N TRP A 22 38.75 -11.71 -22.64
CA TRP A 22 39.91 -12.30 -21.96
C TRP A 22 39.75 -13.80 -21.74
N VAL A 23 38.57 -14.25 -21.30
CA VAL A 23 38.24 -15.67 -21.11
C VAL A 23 38.35 -16.42 -22.43
N ASP A 24 37.80 -15.88 -23.51
CA ASP A 24 37.89 -16.48 -24.84
C ASP A 24 39.33 -16.56 -25.35
N THR A 25 40.11 -15.48 -25.18
CA THR A 25 41.51 -15.44 -25.59
C THR A 25 42.34 -16.50 -24.86
N ALA A 26 42.18 -16.60 -23.54
CA ALA A 26 42.87 -17.62 -22.75
C ALA A 26 42.47 -19.04 -23.17
N ARG A 27 41.18 -19.25 -23.46
CA ARG A 27 40.64 -20.52 -23.92
C ARG A 27 41.21 -20.93 -25.28
N GLU A 28 41.30 -20.00 -26.23
CA GLU A 28 41.92 -20.22 -27.54
C GLU A 28 43.39 -20.57 -27.44
N GLU A 29 44.14 -19.88 -26.57
CA GLU A 29 45.55 -20.16 -26.35
C GLU A 29 45.78 -21.57 -25.77
N ILE A 30 44.92 -22.01 -24.85
CA ILE A 30 44.96 -23.35 -24.27
C ILE A 30 44.67 -24.42 -25.33
N ILE A 31 43.64 -24.22 -26.15
CA ILE A 31 43.30 -25.14 -27.25
C ILE A 31 44.48 -25.30 -28.20
N SER A 32 45.05 -24.17 -28.63
CA SER A 32 46.17 -24.13 -29.59
C SER A 32 47.43 -24.83 -29.09
N LYS A 33 47.77 -24.62 -27.81
CA LYS A 33 49.01 -25.18 -27.23
C LYS A 33 48.87 -26.63 -26.80
N TYR A 34 47.74 -26.99 -26.18
CA TYR A 34 47.64 -28.23 -25.42
C TYR A 34 46.69 -29.27 -26.03
N HIS A 35 45.88 -28.89 -27.03
CA HIS A 35 44.93 -29.80 -27.69
C HIS A 35 44.12 -30.65 -26.67
N PRO A 36 43.43 -30.00 -25.73
CA PRO A 36 42.68 -30.69 -24.68
C PRO A 36 41.59 -31.58 -25.27
N ALA A 37 41.20 -32.63 -24.54
CA ALA A 37 40.11 -33.51 -24.93
C ALA A 37 38.76 -32.76 -24.98
N GLU A 38 37.78 -33.28 -25.73
CA GLU A 38 36.47 -32.63 -25.90
C GLU A 38 35.74 -32.39 -24.58
N GLU A 39 35.91 -33.26 -23.57
CA GLU A 39 35.30 -33.15 -22.23
C GLU A 39 36.28 -32.64 -21.16
N ASP A 40 37.25 -31.79 -21.52
CA ASP A 40 38.20 -31.26 -20.55
C ASP A 40 37.52 -30.33 -19.52
N SER A 41 37.69 -30.64 -18.23
CA SER A 41 37.07 -29.91 -17.13
C SER A 41 37.51 -28.44 -17.06
N THR A 42 38.73 -28.12 -17.49
CA THR A 42 39.24 -26.73 -17.53
C THR A 42 38.53 -25.96 -18.64
N MET A 43 38.34 -26.59 -19.80
CA MET A 43 37.61 -26.01 -20.92
C MET A 43 36.14 -25.73 -20.58
N HIS A 44 35.48 -26.64 -19.85
CA HIS A 44 34.14 -26.41 -19.32
C HIS A 44 34.10 -25.25 -18.33
N THR A 45 35.06 -25.18 -17.41
CA THR A 45 35.15 -24.10 -16.43
C THR A 45 35.30 -22.73 -17.09
N LEU A 46 36.19 -22.62 -18.09
CA LEU A 46 36.40 -21.39 -18.85
C LEU A 46 35.14 -20.98 -19.63
N LYS A 47 34.43 -21.95 -20.22
CA LYS A 47 33.16 -21.67 -20.89
C LYS A 47 32.13 -21.11 -19.91
N SER A 48 32.03 -21.68 -18.71
CA SER A 48 31.12 -21.21 -17.66
C SER A 48 31.54 -19.90 -16.98
N ALA A 49 32.79 -19.44 -17.16
CA ALA A 49 33.27 -18.19 -16.59
C ALA A 49 32.70 -16.93 -17.29
N HIS A 50 32.00 -17.11 -18.41
CA HIS A 50 31.35 -16.00 -19.11
C HIS A 50 30.29 -15.34 -18.25
N ILE A 51 30.35 -14.02 -18.17
CA ILE A 51 29.32 -13.23 -17.53
C ILE A 51 28.26 -12.90 -18.59
N ILE A 52 27.03 -13.38 -18.34
CA ILE A 52 25.87 -13.05 -19.16
C ILE A 52 25.35 -11.69 -18.71
N GLU A 53 25.56 -10.69 -19.56
CA GLU A 53 25.21 -9.29 -19.31
C GLU A 53 23.74 -9.13 -18.86
N GLU A 54 22.81 -9.75 -19.59
CA GLU A 54 21.38 -9.67 -19.30
C GLU A 54 21.03 -10.19 -17.90
N THR A 55 21.59 -11.34 -17.51
CA THR A 55 21.37 -11.94 -16.19
C THR A 55 21.96 -11.09 -15.08
N TYR A 56 23.16 -10.55 -15.30
CA TYR A 56 23.84 -9.67 -14.34
C TYR A 56 23.04 -8.39 -14.08
N PHE A 57 22.64 -7.69 -15.13
CA PHE A 57 21.92 -6.43 -14.97
C PHE A 57 20.47 -6.61 -14.54
N SER A 58 19.80 -7.68 -14.95
CA SER A 58 18.45 -7.98 -14.47
C SER A 58 18.40 -8.05 -12.95
N HIS A 59 19.32 -8.77 -12.30
CA HIS A 59 19.37 -8.86 -10.85
C HIS A 59 19.60 -7.50 -10.18
N LEU A 60 20.54 -6.71 -10.69
CA LEU A 60 20.85 -5.38 -10.17
C LEU A 60 19.67 -4.42 -10.27
N ILE A 61 19.00 -4.40 -11.43
CA ILE A 61 17.86 -3.53 -11.68
C ILE A 61 16.67 -3.94 -10.79
N HIS A 62 16.39 -5.25 -10.68
CA HIS A 62 15.29 -5.73 -9.85
C HIS A 62 15.50 -5.40 -8.37
N ALA A 63 16.70 -5.59 -7.83
CA ALA A 63 17.01 -5.26 -6.44
C ALA A 63 16.76 -3.77 -6.13
N ASP A 64 17.16 -2.88 -7.04
CA ASP A 64 16.92 -1.44 -6.91
C ASP A 64 15.43 -1.09 -6.99
N ILE A 65 14.68 -1.69 -7.93
CA ILE A 65 13.24 -1.48 -8.09
C ILE A 65 12.48 -1.95 -6.85
N ASP A 66 12.80 -3.15 -6.33
CA ASP A 66 12.13 -3.71 -5.15
C ASP A 66 12.33 -2.81 -3.93
N THR A 67 13.53 -2.27 -3.77
CA THR A 67 13.84 -1.31 -2.72
C THR A 67 13.01 -0.04 -2.86
N ILE A 68 12.98 0.56 -4.07
CA ILE A 68 12.20 1.77 -4.36
C ILE A 68 10.70 1.55 -4.10
N VAL A 69 10.15 0.44 -4.57
CA VAL A 69 8.73 0.10 -4.41
C VAL A 69 8.38 -0.09 -2.93
N THR A 70 9.25 -0.77 -2.18
CA THR A 70 9.06 -0.97 -0.73
C THR A 70 9.11 0.37 0.01
N GLU A 71 10.10 1.21 -0.27
CA GLU A 71 10.18 2.55 0.33
C GLU A 71 8.99 3.44 -0.02
N LEU A 72 8.49 3.38 -1.26
CA LEU A 72 7.30 4.12 -1.68
C LEU A 72 6.07 3.66 -0.93
N ARG A 73 5.89 2.34 -0.78
CA ARG A 73 4.81 1.74 0.00
C ARG A 73 4.89 2.19 1.46
N ASP A 74 6.07 2.14 2.07
CA ASP A 74 6.24 2.53 3.47
C ASP A 74 5.97 4.02 3.67
N LYS A 75 6.45 4.89 2.77
CA LYS A 75 6.15 6.33 2.81
C LYS A 75 4.65 6.63 2.57
N HIS A 76 3.95 5.85 1.75
CA HIS A 76 2.51 6.02 1.52
C HIS A 76 1.63 5.28 2.52
N SER A 77 2.18 4.43 3.39
CA SER A 77 1.39 3.63 4.33
C SER A 77 0.52 4.49 5.27
N SER A 78 0.96 5.70 5.58
CA SER A 78 0.23 6.68 6.40
C SER A 78 -0.64 7.66 5.61
N ASP A 79 -0.70 7.54 4.28
CA ASP A 79 -1.50 8.45 3.46
C ASP A 79 -3.00 8.21 3.69
N ILE A 80 -3.78 9.29 3.70
CA ILE A 80 -5.22 9.29 4.06
C ILE A 80 -6.04 8.50 3.02
N THR A 81 -5.48 8.31 1.82
CA THR A 81 -6.06 7.50 0.74
C THR A 81 -5.64 6.02 0.77
N SER A 82 -4.70 5.65 1.63
CA SER A 82 -4.24 4.27 1.79
C SER A 82 -5.30 3.41 2.47
N ALA A 83 -5.40 2.16 2.03
CA ALA A 83 -6.34 1.22 2.61
C ALA A 83 -6.03 1.03 4.11
N PRO A 84 -7.04 1.09 5.00
CA PRO A 84 -6.83 0.92 6.42
C PRO A 84 -6.24 -0.47 6.71
N GLU A 85 -5.22 -0.53 7.57
CA GLU A 85 -4.57 -1.78 7.98
C GLU A 85 -5.53 -2.75 8.70
N GLN A 86 -6.59 -2.21 9.31
CA GLN A 86 -7.64 -3.01 9.93
C GLN A 86 -8.86 -3.15 9.01
N PRO A 87 -9.52 -4.32 9.01
CA PRO A 87 -10.75 -4.49 8.25
C PRO A 87 -11.78 -3.46 8.74
N VAL A 88 -12.39 -2.77 7.78
CA VAL A 88 -13.40 -1.70 7.99
C VAL A 88 -14.47 -2.08 9.02
N THR A 89 -14.78 -3.37 9.14
CA THR A 89 -15.76 -3.93 10.08
C THR A 89 -15.35 -3.83 11.56
N ALA A 90 -14.06 -3.89 11.89
CA ALA A 90 -13.57 -3.74 13.26
C ALA A 90 -13.73 -2.30 13.75
N ASP A 91 -13.42 -1.33 12.88
CA ASP A 91 -13.60 0.09 13.17
C ASP A 91 -15.09 0.47 13.26
N ILE A 92 -15.94 -0.03 12.38
CA ILE A 92 -17.40 0.18 12.47
C ILE A 92 -17.94 -0.36 13.81
N LYS A 93 -17.54 -1.56 14.24
CA LYS A 93 -17.97 -2.12 15.54
C LYS A 93 -17.52 -1.25 16.71
N LYS A 94 -16.28 -0.76 16.69
CA LYS A 94 -15.73 0.11 17.73
C LYS A 94 -16.43 1.47 17.77
N GLN A 95 -16.74 2.03 16.61
CA GLN A 95 -17.51 3.27 16.48
C GLN A 95 -18.94 3.11 17.01
N LEU A 96 -19.64 2.04 16.64
CA LEU A 96 -20.99 1.76 17.14
C LEU A 96 -21.02 1.55 18.65
N LYS A 97 -20.01 0.88 19.23
CA LYS A 97 -19.88 0.76 20.70
C LYS A 97 -19.74 2.13 21.37
N LYS A 98 -18.86 3.00 20.87
CA LYS A 98 -18.70 4.36 21.40
C LYS A 98 -20.00 5.18 21.36
N VAL A 99 -20.79 5.04 20.30
CA VAL A 99 -22.08 5.72 20.19
C VAL A 99 -23.11 5.11 21.15
N ALA A 100 -23.11 3.79 21.33
CA ALA A 100 -24.00 3.11 22.26
C ALA A 100 -23.75 3.53 23.72
N GLU A 101 -22.47 3.61 24.11
CA GLU A 101 -21.99 3.98 25.45
C GLU A 101 -22.10 5.49 25.74
N PHE A 102 -22.35 6.33 24.73
CA PHE A 102 -22.48 7.78 24.93
C PHE A 102 -23.74 8.12 25.75
N GLU A 103 -23.53 8.90 26.82
CA GLU A 103 -24.61 9.46 27.64
C GLU A 103 -25.19 10.70 26.95
N GLY A 104 -26.19 10.49 26.12
CA GLY A 104 -26.88 11.56 25.38
C GLY A 104 -28.21 11.08 24.79
N SER A 105 -28.96 12.01 24.21
CA SER A 105 -30.22 11.67 23.56
C SER A 105 -29.99 10.86 22.28
N ASP A 106 -31.03 10.16 21.79
CA ASP A 106 -30.96 9.45 20.50
C ASP A 106 -30.58 10.39 19.33
N VAL A 107 -30.91 11.67 19.45
CA VAL A 107 -30.53 12.71 18.49
C VAL A 107 -29.03 12.98 18.54
N ASP A 108 -28.44 13.05 19.74
CA ASP A 108 -27.00 13.27 19.91
C ASP A 108 -26.20 12.08 19.38
N LYS A 109 -26.69 10.86 19.62
CA LYS A 109 -26.10 9.62 19.08
C LYS A 109 -26.15 9.60 17.55
N LEU A 110 -27.27 10.00 16.94
CA LEU A 110 -27.39 10.12 15.49
C LEU A 110 -26.43 11.17 14.91
N LEU A 111 -26.29 12.31 15.60
CA LEU A 111 -25.37 13.37 15.19
C LEU A 111 -23.90 12.93 15.30
N MET A 112 -23.53 12.15 16.31
CA MET A 112 -22.19 11.56 16.39
C MET A 112 -21.89 10.65 15.19
N ILE A 113 -22.85 9.80 14.79
CA ILE A 113 -22.71 8.94 13.60
C ILE A 113 -22.57 9.80 12.34
N PHE A 114 -23.41 10.82 12.19
CA PHE A 114 -23.36 11.74 11.05
C PHE A 114 -22.01 12.46 10.95
N CYS A 115 -21.51 13.01 12.06
CA CYS A 115 -20.21 13.67 12.11
C CYS A 115 -19.09 12.69 11.74
N GLN A 116 -19.10 11.46 12.25
CA GLN A 116 -18.11 10.45 11.88
C GLN A 116 -18.13 10.12 10.38
N GLN A 117 -19.30 9.92 9.78
CA GLN A 117 -19.45 9.62 8.35
C GLN A 117 -19.00 10.77 7.44
N THR A 118 -19.11 12.01 7.93
CA THR A 118 -18.71 13.22 7.21
C THR A 118 -17.31 13.70 7.59
N HIS A 119 -16.55 12.91 8.34
CA HIS A 119 -15.22 13.24 8.87
C HIS A 119 -15.17 14.53 9.72
N LEU A 120 -16.30 14.90 10.34
CA LEU A 120 -16.42 15.98 11.30
C LEU A 120 -16.18 15.47 12.73
N ASN A 121 -15.55 16.29 13.57
CA ASN A 121 -15.37 15.98 14.97
C ASN A 121 -16.49 16.62 15.81
N TYR A 122 -17.42 15.80 16.31
CA TYR A 122 -18.55 16.25 17.12
C TYR A 122 -18.13 17.08 18.34
N SER A 123 -17.00 16.74 18.98
CA SER A 123 -16.47 17.45 20.17
C SER A 123 -15.89 18.82 19.84
N ARG A 124 -15.58 19.10 18.57
CA ARG A 124 -15.07 20.40 18.11
C ARG A 124 -16.17 21.36 17.68
N LEU A 125 -17.42 20.90 17.60
CA LEU A 125 -18.56 21.75 17.29
C LEU A 125 -18.88 22.64 18.50
N THR A 126 -19.15 23.91 18.22
CA THR A 126 -19.73 24.86 19.17
C THR A 126 -21.16 24.48 19.51
N GLU A 127 -21.68 24.99 20.64
CA GLU A 127 -23.07 24.75 21.04
C GLU A 127 -24.08 25.29 20.00
N GLU A 128 -23.74 26.36 19.29
CA GLU A 128 -24.58 26.91 18.22
C GLU A 128 -24.62 25.98 16.99
N GLU A 129 -23.47 25.44 16.57
CA GLU A 129 -23.38 24.47 15.48
C GLU A 129 -24.13 23.18 15.82
N LYS A 130 -23.99 22.69 17.06
CA LYS A 130 -24.76 21.54 17.55
C LYS A 130 -26.26 21.83 17.53
N ALA A 131 -26.71 23.01 17.97
CA ALA A 131 -28.11 23.40 17.93
C ALA A 131 -28.68 23.43 16.51
N TRP A 132 -27.89 23.92 15.54
CA TRP A 132 -28.27 23.88 14.12
C TRP A 132 -28.36 22.46 13.57
N LEU A 133 -27.41 21.60 13.89
CA LEU A 133 -27.43 20.19 13.50
C LEU A 133 -28.63 19.46 14.09
N ILE A 134 -28.99 19.71 15.35
CA ILE A 134 -30.21 19.17 15.98
C ILE A 134 -31.45 19.66 15.24
N LYS A 135 -31.53 20.95 14.88
CA LYS A 135 -32.66 21.49 14.11
C LYS A 135 -32.77 20.85 12.73
N ILE A 136 -31.66 20.60 12.04
CA ILE A 136 -31.62 19.94 10.73
C ILE A 136 -32.03 18.47 10.87
N ALA A 137 -31.47 17.75 11.85
CA ALA A 137 -31.78 16.36 12.11
C ALA A 137 -33.27 16.16 12.42
N ASN A 138 -33.90 17.05 13.20
CA ASN A 138 -35.33 16.99 13.50
C ASN A 138 -36.24 17.19 12.27
N LYS A 139 -35.73 17.74 11.16
CA LYS A 139 -36.47 17.81 9.88
C LYS A 139 -36.38 16.51 9.07
N SER A 140 -35.49 15.60 9.45
CA SER A 140 -35.32 14.30 8.82
C SER A 140 -36.35 13.29 9.31
N ASN A 141 -36.83 12.45 8.40
CA ASN A 141 -37.70 11.31 8.73
C ASN A 141 -36.97 10.20 9.51
N LEU A 142 -35.64 10.26 9.61
CA LEU A 142 -34.81 9.27 10.31
C LEU A 142 -35.05 9.30 11.83
N LEU A 143 -35.40 10.47 12.39
CA LEU A 143 -35.65 10.66 13.83
C LEU A 143 -37.14 10.54 14.19
N ARG A 144 -37.96 9.87 13.36
CA ARG A 144 -39.42 9.79 13.53
C ARG A 144 -39.79 9.55 14.99
N LYS A 145 -40.21 10.65 15.66
CA LYS A 145 -40.76 10.61 17.01
C LYS A 145 -41.90 9.61 16.98
N GLY A 146 -41.86 8.64 17.89
CA GLY A 146 -42.84 7.57 18.00
C GLY A 146 -44.25 8.11 17.75
N ALA A 147 -45.01 7.41 16.90
CA ALA A 147 -46.31 7.83 16.41
C ALA A 147 -47.13 8.53 17.50
N SER A 148 -47.51 9.78 17.23
CA SER A 148 -48.40 10.56 18.07
C SER A 148 -49.65 9.73 18.41
N ARG A 149 -49.79 9.31 19.68
CA ARG A 149 -51.02 8.72 20.22
C ARG A 149 -52.11 9.77 20.44
N ARG A 150 -52.17 10.81 19.60
CA ARG A 150 -53.21 11.84 19.68
C ARG A 150 -54.40 11.40 18.84
N GLY A 151 -55.27 10.58 19.44
CA GLY A 151 -56.47 10.10 18.78
C GLY A 151 -57.14 8.88 19.40
N LYS A 152 -57.27 8.80 20.73
CA LYS A 152 -58.30 7.94 21.34
C LYS A 152 -59.05 8.72 22.42
N GLY A 153 -59.70 9.80 21.99
CA GLY A 153 -60.85 10.32 22.72
C GLY A 153 -62.00 9.33 22.54
N LYS A 154 -62.21 8.45 23.51
CA LYS A 154 -63.47 7.72 23.65
C LYS A 154 -64.55 8.76 23.92
N LYS A 155 -65.39 9.05 22.91
CA LYS A 155 -66.71 9.65 23.15
C LYS A 155 -67.62 8.56 23.72
N TYR A 156 -68.38 8.95 24.73
CA TYR A 156 -69.36 8.13 25.44
C TYR A 156 -70.44 7.57 24.50
N ASN A 157 -70.88 6.35 24.80
CA ASN A 157 -72.28 5.97 25.01
C ASN A 157 -72.30 4.84 26.04
#